data_AF-A0A3N5K464-F1
#
_entry.id   AF-A0A3N5K464-F1
#
_cell.length_a   1.000
_cell.length_b   1.000
_cell.length_c   1.000
_cell.angle_alpha   90.00
_cell.angle_beta   90.00
_cell.angle_gamma   90.00
#
_symmetry.space_group_name_H-M   'P 1'
#
loop_
_entity.id
_entity.type
_entity.pdbx_description
1 polymer ?
#
loop_
_entity_poly.entity_id
_entity_poly.type
_entity_poly.pdbx_seq_one_letter_code
_entity_poly.pdbx_strand_id
1 'polypeptide(L)'
;MDGFPHTLTPRLAAAGCRRPEQAATNLGLLAPDARSRSALEVFLPTLLAALGRLPDPDLALNNLEQFAQKVLDRHFLLGLFRDNPRILHLALTVFGSSQFLSDILVRQPQLFEWLLEPGILHRPKSKEEMSDEAGRAVQAAQTPERKWTALRRYKSQEILRIGLQDLVGRQNLVGITEELSNLADVSLE
;
A
#
# COMPACT_ATOMS: atom_id res chain seq x y z
N MET A 1 12.09 13.20 -29.53
CA MET A 1 13.02 12.90 -28.41
C MET A 1 12.22 13.15 -27.16
N ASP A 2 11.58 12.11 -26.63
CA ASP A 2 10.61 12.26 -25.55
C ASP A 2 11.34 12.64 -24.27
N GLY A 3 11.22 13.90 -23.83
CA GLY A 3 11.83 14.44 -22.61
C GLY A 3 11.25 13.85 -21.31
N PHE A 4 10.57 12.70 -21.39
CA PHE A 4 10.11 11.94 -20.25
C PHE A 4 11.31 11.30 -19.52
N PRO A 5 11.34 11.32 -18.18
CA PRO A 5 10.31 11.84 -17.29
C PRO A 5 10.48 13.32 -16.89
N HIS A 6 11.59 13.97 -17.28
CA HIS A 6 11.93 15.33 -16.83
C HIS A 6 10.90 16.40 -17.20
N THR A 7 10.11 16.20 -18.25
CA THR A 7 8.98 17.06 -18.61
C THR A 7 7.87 17.11 -17.56
N LEU A 8 7.83 16.14 -16.63
CA LEU A 8 6.84 16.09 -15.55
C LEU A 8 7.21 16.95 -14.34
N THR A 9 8.47 17.37 -14.21
CA THR A 9 8.98 18.12 -13.05
C THR A 9 8.10 19.33 -12.67
N PRO A 10 7.68 20.22 -13.60
CA PRO A 10 6.83 21.37 -13.24
C PRO A 10 5.46 20.95 -12.71
N ARG A 11 4.88 19.87 -13.26
CA ARG A 11 3.57 19.34 -12.85
C ARG A 11 3.65 18.70 -11.47
N LEU A 12 4.75 18.01 -11.17
CA LEU A 12 5.01 17.39 -9.86
C LEU A 12 5.26 18.45 -8.77
N ALA A 13 5.97 19.52 -9.10
CA ALA A 13 6.14 20.66 -8.20
C ALA A 13 4.78 21.31 -7.88
N ALA A 14 3.95 21.54 -8.90
CA ALA A 14 2.59 22.06 -8.73
C ALA A 14 1.67 21.10 -7.94
N ALA A 15 1.94 19.79 -8.01
CA ALA A 15 1.24 18.76 -7.23
C ALA A 15 1.78 18.59 -5.80
N GLY A 16 2.68 19.45 -5.33
CA GLY A 16 3.16 19.47 -3.95
C GLY A 16 4.41 18.63 -3.67
N CYS A 17 5.08 18.07 -4.68
CA CYS A 17 6.36 17.39 -4.48
C CYS A 17 7.45 18.43 -4.17
N ARG A 18 8.16 18.26 -3.05
CA ARG A 18 9.30 19.11 -2.66
C ARG A 18 10.56 18.77 -3.44
N ARG A 19 10.66 17.54 -3.97
CA ARG A 19 11.77 17.06 -4.81
C ARG A 19 11.24 16.58 -6.17
N PRO A 20 10.73 17.50 -7.02
CA PRO A 20 10.02 17.15 -8.24
C PRO A 20 10.89 16.39 -9.26
N GLU A 21 12.21 16.60 -9.27
CA GLU A 21 13.16 15.88 -10.14
C GLU A 21 13.32 14.41 -9.72
N GLN A 22 13.40 14.15 -8.41
CA GLN A 22 13.40 12.79 -7.87
C GLN A 22 12.04 12.12 -8.11
N ALA A 23 10.94 12.84 -7.89
CA ALA A 23 9.60 12.36 -8.19
C ALA A 23 9.44 11.97 -9.68
N ALA A 24 9.95 12.79 -10.60
CA ALA A 24 9.98 12.48 -12.02
C ALA A 24 10.81 11.22 -12.30
N THR A 25 11.98 11.10 -11.67
CA THR A 25 12.83 9.91 -11.77
C THR A 25 12.10 8.65 -11.31
N ASN A 26 11.38 8.69 -10.18
CA ASN A 26 10.58 7.57 -9.69
C ASN A 26 9.48 7.17 -10.68
N LEU A 27 8.79 8.14 -11.30
CA LEU A 27 7.80 7.85 -12.35
C LEU A 27 8.45 7.25 -13.61
N GLY A 28 9.67 7.66 -13.93
CA GLY A 28 10.46 7.05 -15.00
C GLY A 28 10.80 5.58 -14.71
N LEU A 29 11.16 5.26 -13.47
CA LEU A 29 11.44 3.88 -13.03
C LEU A 29 10.17 3.02 -12.96
N LEU A 30 9.05 3.63 -12.59
CA LEU A 30 7.73 3.01 -12.59
C LEU A 30 7.26 2.65 -14.02
N ALA A 31 7.58 3.52 -14.99
CA ALA A 31 7.21 3.38 -16.40
C ALA A 31 8.45 3.35 -17.33
N PRO A 32 9.27 2.28 -17.30
CA PRO A 32 10.54 2.24 -18.02
C PRO A 32 10.37 2.10 -19.55
N ASP A 33 9.30 1.46 -20.00
CA ASP A 33 9.00 1.18 -21.41
C ASP A 33 7.80 1.98 -21.95
N ALA A 34 7.62 2.02 -23.27
CA ALA A 34 6.56 2.78 -23.92
C ALA A 34 5.13 2.36 -23.51
N ARG A 35 4.91 1.07 -23.22
CA ARG A 35 3.60 0.53 -22.84
C ARG A 35 3.22 0.99 -21.43
N SER A 36 4.17 0.92 -20.50
CA SER A 36 4.01 1.41 -19.13
C SER A 36 3.87 2.95 -19.09
N ARG A 37 4.60 3.68 -19.95
CA ARG A 37 4.46 5.15 -20.07
C ARG A 37 3.10 5.56 -20.57
N SER A 38 2.60 4.90 -21.63
CA SER A 38 1.25 5.15 -22.14
C SER A 38 0.19 4.87 -21.07
N ALA A 39 0.33 3.79 -20.29
CA ALA A 39 -0.58 3.52 -19.17
C ALA A 39 -0.53 4.63 -18.10
N LEU A 40 0.67 5.07 -17.71
CA LEU A 40 0.87 6.17 -16.76
C LEU A 40 0.24 7.48 -17.25
N GLU A 41 0.46 7.85 -18.52
CA GLU A 41 -0.06 9.09 -19.10
C GLU A 41 -1.59 9.20 -18.99
N VAL A 42 -2.31 8.09 -19.14
CA VAL A 42 -3.78 8.06 -19.05
C VAL A 42 -4.28 8.47 -17.67
N PHE A 43 -3.65 8.01 -16.58
CA PHE A 43 -4.09 8.34 -15.22
C PHE A 43 -3.22 9.40 -14.52
N LEU A 44 -2.21 9.95 -15.19
CA LEU A 44 -1.32 10.97 -14.65
C LEU A 44 -2.06 12.17 -14.05
N PRO A 45 -3.13 12.74 -14.65
CA PRO A 45 -3.89 13.82 -14.02
C PRO A 45 -4.49 13.41 -12.66
N THR A 46 -5.04 12.19 -12.57
CA THR A 46 -5.59 11.63 -11.33
C THR A 46 -4.50 11.41 -10.28
N LEU A 47 -3.33 10.91 -10.69
CA LEU A 47 -2.17 10.75 -9.83
C LEU A 47 -1.73 12.10 -9.24
N LEU A 48 -1.52 13.12 -10.08
CA LEU A 48 -1.09 14.45 -9.64
C LEU A 48 -2.11 15.10 -8.68
N ALA A 49 -3.40 14.96 -8.96
CA ALA A 49 -4.45 15.45 -8.08
C ALA A 49 -4.45 14.72 -6.72
N ALA A 50 -4.20 13.41 -6.71
CA ALA A 50 -4.10 12.64 -5.48
C ALA A 50 -2.85 13.02 -4.67
N LEU A 51 -1.70 13.17 -5.32
CA LEU A 51 -0.45 13.60 -4.69
C LEU A 51 -0.62 14.93 -3.94
N GLY A 52 -1.28 15.92 -4.54
CA GLY A 52 -1.51 17.23 -3.91
C GLY A 52 -2.36 17.20 -2.63
N ARG A 53 -2.97 16.06 -2.29
CA ARG A 53 -3.76 15.86 -1.06
C ARG A 53 -3.03 15.05 0.02
N LEU A 54 -1.85 14.51 -0.29
CA LEU A 54 -1.09 13.69 0.64
C LEU A 54 -0.26 14.56 1.59
N PRO A 55 -0.01 14.08 2.82
CA PRO A 55 0.88 14.76 3.75
C PRO A 55 2.33 14.79 3.23
N ASP A 56 2.78 13.73 2.56
CA ASP A 56 4.11 13.67 1.92
C ASP A 56 4.06 13.01 0.53
N PRO A 57 3.92 13.81 -0.55
CA PRO A 57 3.87 13.31 -1.92
C PRO A 57 5.19 12.66 -2.37
N ASP A 58 6.34 13.17 -1.90
CA ASP A 58 7.65 12.62 -2.23
C ASP A 58 7.82 11.22 -1.62
N LEU A 59 7.40 11.06 -0.36
CA LEU A 59 7.38 9.76 0.31
C LEU A 59 6.49 8.76 -0.43
N ALA A 60 5.30 9.20 -0.83
CA ALA A 60 4.35 8.36 -1.57
C ALA A 60 4.96 7.81 -2.87
N LEU A 61 5.60 8.66 -3.65
CA LEU A 61 6.22 8.25 -4.92
C LEU A 61 7.45 7.35 -4.70
N ASN A 62 8.27 7.62 -3.69
CA ASN A 62 9.40 6.76 -3.35
C ASN A 62 8.93 5.35 -2.97
N ASN A 63 7.93 5.24 -2.09
CA ASN A 63 7.42 3.95 -1.62
C ASN A 63 6.63 3.21 -2.70
N LEU A 64 5.86 3.92 -3.54
CA LEU A 64 5.16 3.33 -4.67
C LEU A 64 6.14 2.73 -5.70
N GLU A 65 7.23 3.44 -5.99
CA GLU A 65 8.28 2.96 -6.89
C GLU A 65 8.93 1.69 -6.32
N GLN A 66 9.35 1.71 -5.05
CA GLN A 66 9.94 0.55 -4.39
C GLN A 66 8.98 -0.65 -4.36
N PHE A 67 7.69 -0.41 -4.11
CA PHE A 67 6.67 -1.45 -4.16
C PHE A 67 6.55 -2.03 -5.57
N ALA A 68 6.49 -1.18 -6.60
CA ALA A 68 6.40 -1.62 -7.99
C ALA A 68 7.63 -2.39 -8.46
N GLN A 69 8.81 -2.19 -7.87
CA GLN A 69 9.98 -3.04 -8.13
C GLN A 69 9.80 -4.48 -7.63
N LYS A 70 8.92 -4.71 -6.65
CA LYS A 70 8.66 -6.02 -6.05
C LYS A 70 7.47 -6.75 -6.68
N VAL A 71 6.65 -6.04 -7.46
CA VAL A 71 5.54 -6.62 -8.22
C VAL A 71 6.08 -7.22 -9.53
N LEU A 72 5.54 -8.40 -9.91
CA LEU A 72 5.97 -9.13 -11.11
C LEU A 72 5.69 -8.37 -12.41
N ASP A 73 4.54 -7.70 -12.51
CA ASP A 73 4.11 -6.96 -13.71
C ASP A 73 3.72 -5.52 -13.35
N ARG A 74 4.62 -4.57 -13.65
CA ARG A 74 4.39 -3.13 -13.45
C ARG A 74 3.31 -2.58 -14.38
N HIS A 75 3.19 -3.11 -15.59
CA HIS A 75 2.17 -2.65 -16.52
C HIS A 75 0.78 -3.05 -16.02
N PHE A 76 0.62 -4.26 -15.50
CA PHE A 76 -0.61 -4.69 -14.84
C PHE A 76 -0.93 -3.79 -13.63
N LEU A 77 0.05 -3.49 -12.77
CA LEU A 77 -0.13 -2.59 -11.63
C LEU A 77 -0.61 -1.19 -12.06
N LEU A 78 0.02 -0.61 -13.08
CA LEU A 78 -0.37 0.69 -13.64
C LEU A 78 -1.77 0.63 -14.26
N GLY A 79 -2.12 -0.46 -14.94
CA GLY A 79 -3.47 -0.71 -15.45
C GLY A 79 -4.50 -0.79 -14.32
N LEU A 80 -4.18 -1.47 -13.22
CA LEU A 80 -5.04 -1.56 -12.04
C LEU A 80 -5.34 -0.17 -11.46
N PHE A 81 -4.33 0.69 -11.32
CA PHE A 81 -4.51 2.06 -10.83
C PHE A 81 -5.30 2.94 -11.80
N ARG A 82 -5.03 2.79 -13.11
CA ARG A 82 -5.79 3.49 -14.16
C ARG A 82 -7.27 3.15 -14.09
N ASP A 83 -7.58 1.86 -14.01
CA ASP A 83 -8.95 1.36 -14.07
C ASP A 83 -9.69 1.54 -12.73
N ASN A 84 -8.95 1.68 -11.63
CA ASN A 84 -9.51 1.77 -10.28
C ASN A 84 -8.88 2.91 -9.46
N PRO A 85 -9.35 4.17 -9.63
CA PRO A 85 -8.83 5.32 -8.87
C PRO A 85 -8.90 5.18 -7.35
N ARG A 86 -9.86 4.38 -6.84
CA ARG A 86 -9.96 4.07 -5.40
C ARG A 86 -8.76 3.27 -4.90
N ILE A 87 -8.26 2.33 -5.71
CA ILE A 87 -7.09 1.50 -5.39
C ILE A 87 -5.84 2.38 -5.38
N LEU A 88 -5.69 3.26 -6.37
CA LEU A 88 -4.61 4.26 -6.40
C LEU A 88 -4.63 5.12 -5.14
N HIS A 89 -5.79 5.65 -4.75
CA HIS A 89 -5.93 6.46 -3.55
C HIS A 89 -5.52 5.72 -2.28
N LEU A 90 -5.96 4.47 -2.11
CA LEU A 90 -5.57 3.64 -0.95
C LEU A 90 -4.06 3.41 -0.91
N ALA A 91 -3.46 3.04 -2.05
CA ALA A 91 -2.01 2.85 -2.17
C ALA A 91 -1.26 4.12 -1.78
N LEU A 92 -1.62 5.27 -2.36
CA LEU A 92 -0.98 6.55 -2.07
C LEU A 92 -1.21 7.02 -0.63
N THR A 93 -2.35 6.70 -0.03
CA THR A 93 -2.63 7.00 1.39
C THR A 93 -1.64 6.26 2.28
N VAL A 94 -1.43 4.95 2.05
CA VAL A 94 -0.44 4.17 2.82
C VAL A 94 0.97 4.71 2.56
N PHE A 95 1.35 4.83 1.29
CA PHE A 95 2.71 5.18 0.88
C PHE A 95 3.11 6.60 1.26
N GLY A 96 2.17 7.54 1.30
CA GLY A 96 2.40 8.93 1.66
C GLY A 96 2.26 9.24 3.14
N SER A 97 1.68 8.33 3.95
CA SER A 97 1.36 8.62 5.36
C SER A 97 2.09 7.74 6.36
N SER A 98 2.59 6.56 5.98
CA SER A 98 3.27 5.67 6.92
C SER A 98 4.41 4.87 6.26
N GLN A 99 5.65 5.18 6.64
CA GLN A 99 6.82 4.40 6.21
C GLN A 99 6.73 2.96 6.72
N PHE A 100 6.27 2.75 7.96
CA PHE A 100 6.15 1.42 8.54
C PHE A 100 5.19 0.51 7.74
N LEU A 101 4.01 1.00 7.37
CA LEU A 101 3.07 0.22 6.55
C LEU A 101 3.59 0.02 5.12
N SER A 102 4.28 1.04 4.58
CA SER A 102 4.94 0.95 3.28
C SER A 102 5.98 -0.16 3.25
N ASP A 103 6.83 -0.25 4.27
CA ASP A 103 7.85 -1.29 4.39
C ASP A 103 7.25 -2.70 4.44
N ILE A 104 6.08 -2.87 5.09
CA ILE A 104 5.35 -4.14 5.09
C ILE A 104 4.91 -4.50 3.67
N LEU A 105 4.30 -3.57 2.94
CA LEU A 105 3.83 -3.80 1.55
C LEU A 105 4.99 -4.05 0.59
N VAL A 106 6.11 -3.33 0.71
CA VAL A 106 7.31 -3.56 -0.11
C VAL A 106 7.89 -4.95 0.17
N ARG A 107 7.92 -5.37 1.45
CA ARG A 107 8.43 -6.70 1.82
C ARG A 107 7.49 -7.83 1.41
N GLN A 108 6.19 -7.58 1.41
CA GLN A 108 5.14 -8.58 1.13
C GLN A 108 4.07 -8.00 0.16
N PRO A 109 4.37 -7.83 -1.14
CA PRO A 109 3.47 -7.17 -2.08
C PRO A 109 2.09 -7.82 -2.21
N GLN A 110 2.00 -9.14 -2.00
CA GLN A 110 0.75 -9.90 -2.01
C GLN A 110 -0.26 -9.43 -0.95
N LEU A 111 0.19 -8.72 0.10
CA LEU A 111 -0.71 -8.15 1.11
C LEU A 111 -1.52 -6.97 0.55
N PHE A 112 -1.05 -6.32 -0.51
CA PHE A 112 -1.81 -5.30 -1.19
C PHE A 112 -3.07 -5.87 -1.83
N GLU A 113 -2.97 -7.00 -2.54
CA GLU A 113 -4.12 -7.69 -3.12
C GLU A 113 -5.13 -8.12 -2.05
N TRP A 114 -4.63 -8.67 -0.94
CA TRP A 114 -5.46 -9.03 0.20
C TRP A 114 -6.22 -7.81 0.78
N LEU A 115 -5.60 -6.64 0.90
CA LEU A 115 -6.28 -5.42 1.38
C LEU A 115 -7.42 -4.96 0.47
N LEU A 116 -7.42 -5.38 -0.80
CA LEU A 116 -8.45 -5.04 -1.78
C LEU A 116 -9.62 -6.03 -1.77
N GLU A 117 -9.51 -7.15 -1.05
CA GLU A 117 -10.59 -8.11 -0.93
C GLU A 117 -11.83 -7.46 -0.26
N PRO A 118 -13.05 -7.75 -0.77
CA PRO A 118 -14.28 -7.26 -0.15
C PRO A 118 -14.36 -7.68 1.32
N GLY A 119 -14.81 -6.79 2.20
CA GLY A 119 -14.95 -7.08 3.62
C GLY A 119 -13.74 -6.72 4.48
N ILE A 120 -12.52 -6.67 3.93
CA ILE A 120 -11.29 -6.49 4.75
C ILE A 120 -11.26 -5.14 5.47
N LEU A 121 -11.64 -4.04 4.81
CA LEU A 121 -11.60 -2.69 5.38
C LEU A 121 -12.95 -2.18 5.89
N HIS A 122 -13.92 -3.08 6.14
CA HIS A 122 -15.29 -2.67 6.46
C HIS A 122 -15.52 -2.38 7.93
N ARG A 123 -14.89 -3.12 8.84
CA ARG A 123 -15.12 -2.96 10.28
C ARG A 123 -13.92 -3.37 11.14
N PRO A 124 -13.92 -2.97 12.42
CA PRO A 124 -13.07 -3.54 13.46
C PRO A 124 -13.30 -5.05 13.59
N LYS A 125 -12.26 -5.80 13.99
CA LYS A 125 -12.39 -7.20 14.39
C LYS A 125 -12.33 -7.34 15.92
N SER A 126 -13.13 -8.26 16.45
CA SER A 126 -13.03 -8.68 17.85
C SER A 126 -11.79 -9.55 18.09
N LYS A 127 -11.38 -9.70 19.36
CA LYS A 127 -10.26 -10.56 19.73
C LYS A 127 -10.51 -12.01 19.35
N GLU A 128 -11.75 -12.48 19.54
CA GLU A 128 -12.19 -13.84 19.21
C GLU A 128 -12.07 -14.12 17.72
N GLU A 129 -12.54 -13.18 16.88
CA GLU A 129 -12.39 -13.28 15.42
C GLU A 129 -10.92 -13.34 15.00
N MET A 130 -10.05 -12.53 15.63
CA MET A 130 -8.63 -12.55 15.33
C MET A 130 -7.98 -13.89 15.74
N SER A 131 -8.32 -14.40 16.94
CA SER A 131 -7.82 -15.68 17.45
C SER A 131 -8.22 -16.84 16.53
N ASP A 132 -9.49 -16.88 16.12
CA ASP A 132 -10.03 -17.88 15.22
C ASP A 132 -9.35 -17.86 13.84
N GLU A 133 -9.14 -16.67 13.26
CA GLU A 133 -8.45 -16.52 11.98
C GLU A 133 -6.97 -16.91 12.05
N ALA A 134 -6.26 -16.46 13.09
CA ALA A 134 -4.86 -16.82 13.34
C ALA A 134 -4.72 -18.34 13.51
N GLY A 135 -5.60 -18.94 14.32
CA GLY A 135 -5.68 -20.38 14.54
C GLY A 135 -5.89 -21.13 13.22
N ARG A 136 -6.86 -20.71 12.38
CA ARG A 136 -7.07 -21.30 11.05
C ARG A 136 -5.83 -21.20 10.15
N ALA A 137 -5.19 -20.03 10.12
CA ALA A 137 -3.98 -19.81 9.30
C ALA A 137 -2.83 -20.73 9.74
N VAL A 138 -2.64 -20.89 11.05
CA VAL A 138 -1.63 -21.78 11.63
C VAL A 138 -1.96 -23.25 11.40
N GLN A 139 -3.22 -23.67 11.57
CA GLN A 139 -3.60 -25.08 11.37
C GLN A 139 -3.51 -25.52 9.90
N ALA A 140 -3.69 -24.61 8.95
CA ALA A 140 -3.49 -24.90 7.53
C ALA A 140 -2.01 -25.20 7.17
N ALA A 141 -1.06 -24.82 8.03
CA ALA A 141 0.36 -25.07 7.83
C ALA A 141 0.83 -26.40 8.44
N GLN A 142 1.50 -27.21 7.61
CA GLN A 142 1.87 -28.59 7.97
C GLN A 142 3.12 -28.72 8.85
N THR A 143 4.06 -27.77 8.79
CA THR A 143 5.32 -27.83 9.56
C THR A 143 5.43 -26.68 10.54
N PRO A 144 6.16 -26.83 11.66
CA PRO A 144 6.35 -25.74 12.63
C PRO A 144 6.86 -24.43 11.99
N GLU A 145 7.79 -24.50 11.04
CA GLU A 145 8.36 -23.33 10.37
C GLU A 145 7.31 -22.62 9.51
N ARG A 146 6.45 -23.40 8.85
CA ARG A 146 5.32 -22.88 8.06
C ARG A 146 4.25 -22.27 8.97
N LYS A 147 4.01 -22.85 10.15
CA LYS A 147 3.10 -22.30 11.17
C LYS A 147 3.55 -20.91 11.62
N TRP A 148 4.83 -20.76 11.98
CA TRP A 148 5.39 -19.44 12.32
C TRP A 148 5.31 -18.43 11.17
N THR A 149 5.50 -18.90 9.94
CA THR A 149 5.38 -18.05 8.75
C THR A 149 3.94 -17.61 8.51
N ALA A 150 2.97 -18.50 8.70
CA ALA A 150 1.55 -18.20 8.61
C ALA A 150 1.13 -17.17 9.68
N LEU A 151 1.56 -17.35 10.94
CA LEU A 151 1.26 -16.40 12.01
C LEU A 151 1.87 -15.02 11.73
N ARG A 152 3.13 -14.95 11.27
CA ARG A 152 3.77 -13.66 10.88
C ARG A 152 3.04 -12.97 9.73
N ARG A 153 2.57 -13.74 8.75
CA ARG A 153 1.77 -13.22 7.63
C ARG A 153 0.44 -12.67 8.14
N TYR A 154 -0.27 -13.42 8.98
CA TYR A 154 -1.52 -12.98 9.60
C TYR A 154 -1.34 -11.69 10.40
N LYS A 155 -0.31 -11.62 11.25
CA LYS A 155 0.02 -10.40 12.00
C LYS A 155 0.28 -9.21 11.07
N SER A 156 1.01 -9.42 9.96
CA SER A 156 1.28 -8.36 8.99
C SER A 156 0.01 -7.88 8.27
N GLN A 157 -0.91 -8.80 7.97
CA GLN A 157 -2.24 -8.51 7.41
C GLN A 157 -3.03 -7.62 8.37
N GLU A 158 -3.17 -8.02 9.63
CA GLU A 158 -3.96 -7.28 10.60
C GLU A 158 -3.34 -5.92 10.94
N ILE A 159 -2.01 -5.83 11.05
CA ILE A 159 -1.32 -4.53 11.21
C ILE A 159 -1.64 -3.59 10.03
N LEU A 160 -1.60 -4.09 8.79
CA LEU A 160 -1.95 -3.29 7.62
C LEU A 160 -3.41 -2.87 7.62
N ARG A 161 -4.34 -3.77 7.97
CA ARG A 161 -5.77 -3.48 8.04
C ARG A 161 -6.05 -2.40 9.08
N ILE A 162 -5.58 -2.59 10.31
CA ILE A 162 -5.78 -1.65 11.42
C ILE A 162 -5.14 -0.30 11.08
N GLY A 163 -3.88 -0.31 10.64
CA GLY A 163 -3.17 0.91 10.25
C GLY A 163 -3.84 1.66 9.11
N LEU A 164 -4.41 0.96 8.12
CA LEU A 164 -5.16 1.61 7.06
C LEU A 164 -6.49 2.19 7.56
N GLN A 165 -7.20 1.51 8.48
CA GLN A 165 -8.42 2.05 9.11
C GLN A 165 -8.14 3.33 9.91
N ASP A 166 -6.99 3.40 10.59
CA ASP A 166 -6.49 4.61 11.24
C ASP A 166 -6.23 5.73 10.22
N LEU A 167 -5.44 5.45 9.17
CA LEU A 167 -5.09 6.43 8.14
C LEU A 167 -6.30 7.00 7.38
N VAL A 168 -7.36 6.21 7.18
CA VAL A 168 -8.59 6.68 6.53
C VAL A 168 -9.62 7.25 7.50
N GLY A 169 -9.29 7.34 8.80
CA GLY A 169 -10.15 7.92 9.83
C GLY A 169 -11.43 7.14 10.11
N ARG A 170 -11.42 5.81 9.90
CA ARG A 170 -12.60 4.95 10.12
C ARG A 170 -12.78 4.50 11.56
N GLN A 171 -11.75 4.68 12.40
CA GLN A 171 -11.77 4.34 13.80
C GLN A 171 -11.12 5.45 14.62
N ASN A 172 -11.53 5.55 15.89
CA ASN A 172 -10.87 6.45 16.83
C ASN A 172 -9.61 5.78 17.42
N LEU A 173 -8.76 6.60 18.04
CA LEU A 173 -7.51 6.13 18.63
C LEU A 173 -7.71 4.98 19.64
N VAL A 174 -8.76 5.06 20.46
CA VAL A 174 -9.05 4.03 21.47
C VAL A 174 -9.30 2.67 20.82
N GLY A 175 -10.16 2.61 19.81
CA GLY A 175 -10.47 1.38 19.08
C GLY A 175 -9.26 0.84 18.32
N ILE A 176 -8.44 1.71 17.73
CA ILE A 176 -7.18 1.30 17.08
C ILE A 176 -6.22 0.67 18.10
N THR A 177 -6.02 1.31 19.26
CA THR A 177 -5.14 0.77 20.30
C THR A 177 -5.65 -0.55 20.86
N GLU A 178 -6.96 -0.68 21.03
CA GLU A 178 -7.60 -1.92 21.49
C GLU A 178 -7.39 -3.06 20.48
N GLU A 179 -7.59 -2.83 19.19
CA GLU A 179 -7.34 -3.86 18.16
C GLU A 179 -5.86 -4.26 18.07
N LEU A 180 -4.93 -3.31 18.22
CA LEU A 180 -3.51 -3.63 18.26
C LEU A 180 -3.13 -4.45 19.50
N SER A 181 -3.71 -4.15 20.66
CA SER A 181 -3.55 -4.94 21.88
C SER A 181 -4.13 -6.34 21.72
N ASN A 182 -5.33 -6.47 21.18
CA ASN A 182 -5.96 -7.77 20.91
C ASN A 182 -5.11 -8.60 19.93
N LEU A 183 -4.58 -7.99 18.88
CA LEU A 183 -3.68 -8.66 17.94
C LEU A 183 -2.39 -9.13 18.62
N ALA A 184 -1.84 -8.34 19.55
CA ALA A 184 -0.65 -8.71 20.30
C ALA A 184 -0.93 -9.93 21.20
N ASP A 185 -2.04 -9.94 21.93
CA ASP A 185 -2.46 -11.09 22.75
C ASP A 185 -2.64 -12.35 21.90
N VAL A 186 -3.39 -12.26 20.80
CA VAL A 186 -3.62 -13.38 19.87
C VAL A 186 -2.32 -13.91 19.27
N SER A 187 -1.31 -13.05 19.11
CA SER A 187 -0.01 -13.47 18.58
C SER A 187 0.87 -14.23 19.61
N LEU A 188 0.51 -14.20 20.89
CA LEU A 188 1.24 -14.84 21.99
C LEU A 188 0.61 -16.17 22.45
N GLU A 189 -0.67 -16.38 22.14
CA GLU A 189 -1.42 -17.62 22.38
C GLU A 189 -1.01 -18.74 21.42
#